data_AF-A0A2V7KXE5-F1
#
_entry.id   AF-A0A2V7KXE5-F1
#
_cell.length_a   1.000
_cell.length_b   1.000
_cell.length_c   1.000
_cell.angle_alpha   90.00
_cell.angle_beta   90.00
_cell.angle_gamma   90.00
#
_symmetry.space_group_name_H-M   'P 1'
#
loop_
_entity.id
_entity.type
_entity.pdbx_description
1 polymer ?
#
loop_
_entity_poly.entity_id
_entity_poly.type
_entity_poly.pdbx_seq_one_letter_code
_entity_poly.pdbx_strand_id
1 'polypeptide(L)'
;MPRTTPLDRVRNIGIMAHIDAGKTTTTERILYYTGRTYKLGEVHDGTATMDWMEQEQERGITITSAATTAFWARRGQQYRINIIDTPGHVDFTVEVERSLRVLDGAITVLDAVGGVEPQTETVWRQADRYHVPRIVFVNKMDRVGAD
;
A
#
# COMPACT_ATOMS: atom_id res chain seq x y z
N MET A 1 -25.83 14.26 -0.99
CA MET A 1 -25.25 14.45 -2.35
C MET A 1 -25.39 13.15 -3.11
N PRO A 2 -25.82 13.16 -4.39
CA PRO A 2 -25.81 11.95 -5.22
C PRO A 2 -24.37 11.46 -5.41
N ARG A 3 -24.17 10.13 -5.43
CA ARG A 3 -22.83 9.53 -5.59
C ARG A 3 -22.32 9.83 -7.00
N THR A 4 -21.18 10.51 -7.11
CA THR A 4 -20.52 10.83 -8.39
C THR A 4 -19.88 9.61 -9.04
N THR A 5 -19.50 8.60 -8.25
CA THR A 5 -18.96 7.33 -8.74
C THR A 5 -19.90 6.18 -8.37
N PRO A 6 -20.34 5.37 -9.36
CA PRO A 6 -21.07 4.13 -9.11
C PRO A 6 -20.33 3.18 -8.15
N LEU A 7 -21.09 2.44 -7.33
CA LEU A 7 -20.55 1.56 -6.29
C LEU A 7 -19.65 0.45 -6.84
N ASP A 8 -20.05 -0.15 -7.95
CA ASP A 8 -19.31 -1.18 -8.70
C ASP A 8 -17.95 -0.69 -9.24
N ARG A 9 -17.70 0.62 -9.20
CA ARG A 9 -16.47 1.29 -9.66
C ARG A 9 -15.62 1.85 -8.51
N VAL A 10 -16.02 1.63 -7.26
CA VAL A 10 -15.20 1.96 -6.09
C VAL A 10 -14.34 0.76 -5.71
N ARG A 11 -13.07 1.00 -5.38
CA ARG A 11 -12.14 0.00 -4.87
C ARG A 11 -11.51 0.52 -3.58
N ASN A 12 -11.80 -0.11 -2.44
CA ASN A 12 -11.09 0.16 -1.20
C ASN A 12 -9.96 -0.87 -1.08
N ILE A 13 -8.71 -0.43 -1.27
CA ILE A 13 -7.55 -1.32 -1.29
C ILE A 13 -6.53 -0.94 -0.23
N GLY A 14 -5.90 -1.95 0.38
CA GLY A 14 -4.74 -1.76 1.26
C GLY A 14 -3.44 -2.19 0.60
N ILE A 15 -2.35 -1.50 0.91
CA ILE A 15 -1.00 -1.95 0.55
C ILE A 15 -0.35 -2.55 1.81
N MET A 16 -0.04 -3.83 1.76
CA MET A 16 0.46 -4.60 2.93
C MET A 16 1.73 -5.36 2.58
N ALA A 17 2.67 -5.45 3.52
CA ALA A 17 3.97 -6.11 3.38
C ALA A 17 4.76 -6.02 4.69
N HIS A 18 5.85 -6.78 4.79
CA HIS A 18 6.89 -6.57 5.81
C HIS A 18 7.69 -5.27 5.58
N ILE A 19 8.52 -4.90 6.55
CA ILE A 19 9.38 -3.70 6.49
C ILE A 19 10.27 -3.75 5.24
N ASP A 20 10.61 -2.60 4.67
CA ASP A 20 11.49 -2.47 3.49
C ASP A 20 11.02 -3.11 2.18
N ALA A 21 9.95 -3.90 2.12
CA ALA A 21 9.41 -4.44 0.85
C ALA A 21 8.96 -3.37 -0.17
N GLY A 22 8.89 -2.10 0.25
CA GLY A 22 8.57 -0.95 -0.61
C GLY A 22 7.07 -0.67 -0.76
N LYS A 23 6.28 -0.85 0.31
CA LYS A 23 4.85 -0.49 0.35
C LYS A 23 4.61 0.98 -0.02
N THR A 24 5.24 1.89 0.72
CA THR A 24 5.04 3.33 0.55
C THR A 24 5.52 3.81 -0.80
N THR A 25 6.67 3.30 -1.27
CA THR A 25 7.15 3.56 -2.64
C THR A 25 6.15 3.09 -3.68
N THR A 26 5.53 1.92 -3.50
CA THR A 26 4.48 1.42 -4.39
C THR A 26 3.26 2.34 -4.38
N THR A 27 2.81 2.77 -3.19
CA THR A 27 1.70 3.73 -3.02
C THR A 27 1.98 5.04 -3.76
N GLU A 28 3.14 5.66 -3.55
CA GLU A 28 3.56 6.90 -4.20
C GLU A 28 3.58 6.76 -5.74
N ARG A 29 4.05 5.63 -6.26
CA ARG A 29 4.03 5.35 -7.70
C ARG A 29 2.60 5.24 -8.25
N ILE A 30 1.67 4.62 -7.52
CA ILE A 30 0.25 4.60 -7.90
C ILE A 30 -0.30 6.04 -7.98
N LEU A 31 0.01 6.87 -6.99
CA LEU A 31 -0.43 8.28 -6.98
C LEU A 31 0.16 9.08 -8.14
N TYR A 32 1.42 8.86 -8.48
CA TYR A 32 2.05 9.47 -9.65
C TYR A 32 1.38 9.06 -10.96
N TYR A 33 1.17 7.76 -11.19
CA TYR A 33 0.56 7.27 -12.43
C TYR A 33 -0.91 7.67 -12.59
N THR A 34 -1.60 7.95 -11.48
CA THR A 34 -2.98 8.48 -11.51
C THR A 34 -3.03 10.00 -11.73
N GLY A 35 -1.87 10.68 -11.79
CA GLY A 35 -1.78 12.13 -11.88
C GLY A 35 -2.20 12.85 -10.61
N ARG A 36 -2.29 12.15 -9.47
CA ARG A 36 -2.66 12.75 -8.18
C ARG A 36 -1.50 13.52 -7.55
N THR A 37 -0.28 13.05 -7.78
CA THR A 37 0.97 13.68 -7.34
C THR A 37 1.88 13.90 -8.54
N TYR A 38 2.47 15.09 -8.68
CA TYR A 38 3.34 15.44 -9.82
C TYR A 38 4.84 15.28 -9.51
N LYS A 39 5.18 14.93 -8.27
CA LYS A 39 6.55 14.63 -7.83
C LYS A 39 6.64 13.15 -7.50
N LEU A 40 7.67 12.48 -8.02
CA LEU A 40 8.06 11.15 -7.57
C LEU A 40 8.90 11.33 -6.31
N GLY A 41 8.27 11.28 -5.15
CA GLY A 41 9.01 11.30 -3.89
C GLY A 41 9.65 9.94 -3.65
N GLU A 42 10.97 9.87 -3.56
CA GLU A 42 11.63 8.72 -2.95
C GLU A 42 11.62 8.91 -1.43
N VAL A 43 11.24 7.84 -0.71
CA VAL A 43 11.16 7.86 0.77
C VAL A 43 12.52 8.22 1.38
N HIS A 44 13.61 7.84 0.72
CA HIS A 44 14.98 8.17 1.13
C HIS A 44 15.34 9.66 1.03
N ASP A 45 14.61 10.44 0.23
CA ASP A 45 14.84 11.88 0.04
C ASP A 45 13.90 12.76 0.89
N GLY A 46 13.08 12.16 1.78
CA GLY A 46 12.19 12.90 2.69
C GLY A 46 11.04 13.65 2.00
N THR A 47 10.70 13.27 0.76
CA THR A 47 9.65 13.94 -0.05
C THR A 47 8.37 13.10 -0.22
N ALA A 48 8.27 11.96 0.45
CA ALA A 48 7.07 11.13 0.45
C ALA A 48 5.88 11.92 1.04
N THR A 49 4.74 11.89 0.35
CA THR A 49 3.54 12.62 0.77
C THR A 49 2.74 11.82 1.81
N MET A 50 2.94 10.50 1.84
CA MET A 50 2.21 9.59 2.74
C MET A 50 2.85 9.44 4.12
N ASP A 51 4.19 9.46 4.23
CA ASP A 51 4.92 9.50 5.50
C ASP A 51 5.10 10.96 5.94
N TRP A 52 4.05 11.54 6.53
CA TRP A 52 4.01 12.97 6.88
C TRP A 52 4.54 13.28 8.28
N MET A 53 4.70 12.26 9.14
CA MET A 53 5.27 12.44 10.46
C MET A 53 6.80 12.53 10.39
N GLU A 54 7.39 13.47 11.12
CA GLU A 54 8.85 13.64 11.20
C GLU A 54 9.54 12.34 11.64
N GLN A 55 8.93 11.58 12.57
CA GLN A 55 9.46 10.28 13.00
C GLN A 55 9.38 9.18 11.93
N GLU A 56 8.40 9.22 11.03
CA GLU A 56 8.29 8.27 9.90
C GLU A 56 9.43 8.56 8.90
N GLN A 57 9.67 9.83 8.62
CA GLN A 57 10.73 10.29 7.71
C GLN A 57 12.13 10.01 8.28
N GLU A 58 12.36 10.27 9.57
CA GLU A 58 13.64 10.01 10.24
C GLU A 58 14.01 8.52 10.26
N ARG A 59 13.01 7.64 10.37
CA ARG A 59 13.21 6.20 10.54
C ARG A 59 13.02 5.40 9.25
N GLY A 60 12.48 6.01 8.19
CA GLY A 60 12.17 5.33 6.93
C GLY A 60 11.10 4.24 7.07
N ILE A 61 10.19 4.36 8.04
CA ILE A 61 9.11 3.39 8.28
C ILE A 61 7.75 4.10 8.34
N THR A 62 6.72 3.43 7.82
CA THR A 62 5.32 3.88 7.99
C THR A 62 4.80 3.44 9.36
N ILE A 63 4.39 4.41 10.18
CA ILE A 63 3.91 4.25 11.56
C ILE A 63 2.38 4.33 11.60
N THR A 64 1.78 5.24 10.82
CA THR A 64 0.33 5.47 10.77
C THR A 64 -0.25 5.17 9.41
N SER A 65 -1.50 4.66 9.38
CA SER A 65 -2.15 4.41 8.09
C SER A 65 -2.53 5.73 7.42
N ALA A 66 -2.07 5.93 6.18
CA ALA A 66 -2.46 7.06 5.35
C ALA A 66 -3.55 6.64 4.37
N ALA A 67 -4.66 7.38 4.35
CA ALA A 67 -5.77 7.15 3.41
C ALA A 67 -5.78 8.21 2.31
N THR A 68 -5.76 7.78 1.05
CA THR A 68 -5.79 8.68 -0.11
C THR A 68 -6.76 8.18 -1.17
N THR A 69 -7.18 9.05 -2.08
CA THR A 69 -8.07 8.71 -3.18
C THR A 69 -7.42 9.08 -4.51
N ALA A 70 -7.44 8.12 -5.43
CA ALA A 70 -6.98 8.27 -6.80
C ALA A 70 -8.03 7.80 -7.81
N PHE A 71 -7.93 8.27 -9.05
CA PHE A 71 -8.81 7.85 -10.14
C PHE A 71 -8.00 7.12 -11.20
N TRP A 72 -8.41 5.90 -11.53
CA TRP A 72 -7.73 5.07 -12.52
C TRP A 72 -8.65 4.81 -13.70
N ALA A 73 -8.23 5.19 -14.90
CA ALA A 73 -8.95 4.87 -16.14
C ALA A 73 -8.52 3.50 -16.67
N ARG A 74 -9.47 2.59 -16.86
CA ARG A 74 -9.22 1.25 -17.41
C ARG A 74 -10.34 0.87 -18.37
N ARG A 75 -9.99 0.47 -19.59
CA ARG A 75 -10.95 0.01 -20.63
C ARG A 75 -12.08 1.05 -20.88
N GLY A 76 -11.72 2.32 -20.96
CA GLY A 76 -12.69 3.43 -21.15
C GLY A 76 -13.52 3.77 -19.92
N GLN A 77 -13.32 3.08 -18.78
CA GLN A 77 -14.05 3.31 -17.55
C GLN A 77 -13.16 3.91 -16.46
N GLN A 78 -13.63 4.97 -15.81
CA GLN A 78 -12.99 5.54 -14.63
C GLN A 78 -13.41 4.77 -13.38
N TYR A 79 -12.43 4.38 -12.56
CA TYR A 79 -12.58 3.77 -11.25
C TYR A 79 -12.06 4.73 -10.18
N ARG A 80 -12.74 4.75 -9.04
CA ARG A 80 -12.26 5.45 -7.83
C ARG A 80 -11.56 4.44 -6.94
N ILE A 81 -10.29 4.67 -6.65
CA ILE A 81 -9.48 3.83 -5.78
C ILE A 81 -9.22 4.61 -4.49
N ASN A 82 -9.69 4.08 -3.38
CA ASN A 82 -9.34 4.54 -2.05
C ASN A 82 -8.22 3.63 -1.54
N ILE A 83 -7.04 4.19 -1.31
CA ILE A 83 -5.84 3.46 -0.93
C ILE A 83 -5.60 3.71 0.55
N ILE A 84 -5.39 2.65 1.31
CA ILE A 84 -4.92 2.69 2.69
C ILE A 84 -3.50 2.12 2.69
N ASP A 85 -2.51 2.96 2.93
CA ASP A 85 -1.15 2.49 3.19
C ASP A 85 -1.08 1.97 4.62
N THR A 86 -0.59 0.75 4.83
CA THR A 86 -0.61 0.10 6.15
C THR A 86 0.81 -0.03 6.72
N PRO A 87 0.97 0.09 8.05
CA PRO A 87 2.28 -0.12 8.67
C PRO A 87 2.87 -1.50 8.35
N GLY A 88 4.17 -1.55 8.10
CA GLY A 88 4.89 -2.80 7.83
C GLY A 88 5.50 -3.47 9.04
N HIS A 89 5.62 -2.72 10.14
CA HIS A 89 6.33 -3.14 11.34
C HIS A 89 5.39 -3.92 12.26
N VAL A 90 5.91 -4.99 12.86
CA VAL A 90 5.16 -5.88 13.78
C VAL A 90 4.60 -5.14 15.00
N ASP A 91 5.30 -4.11 15.45
CA ASP A 91 4.87 -3.26 16.56
C ASP A 91 3.56 -2.49 16.29
N PHE A 92 3.13 -2.37 15.03
CA PHE A 92 1.90 -1.66 14.63
C PHE A 92 0.79 -2.61 14.16
N THR A 93 0.81 -3.86 14.62
CA THR A 93 -0.20 -4.89 14.31
C THR A 93 -1.65 -4.47 14.51
N VAL A 94 -1.97 -3.69 15.55
CA VAL A 94 -3.35 -3.20 15.81
C VAL A 94 -3.85 -2.31 14.68
N GLU A 95 -2.99 -1.45 14.16
CA GLU A 95 -3.31 -0.52 13.08
C GLU A 95 -3.52 -1.28 11.76
N VAL A 96 -2.67 -2.28 11.50
CA VAL A 96 -2.83 -3.20 10.36
C VAL A 96 -4.17 -3.95 10.42
N GLU A 97 -4.52 -4.53 11.56
CA GLU A 97 -5.81 -5.24 11.72
C GLU A 97 -7.01 -4.31 11.53
N ARG A 98 -6.93 -3.08 12.05
CA ARG A 98 -7.99 -2.08 11.87
C ARG A 98 -8.18 -1.72 10.40
N SER A 99 -7.09 -1.53 9.68
CA SER A 99 -7.11 -1.23 8.25
C SER A 99 -7.67 -2.40 7.45
N LEU A 100 -7.25 -3.64 7.71
CA LEU A 100 -7.74 -4.82 6.98
C LEU A 100 -9.25 -5.03 7.06
N ARG A 101 -9.90 -4.64 8.16
CA ARG A 101 -11.36 -4.79 8.36
C ARG A 101 -12.22 -3.92 7.46
N VAL A 102 -11.68 -2.85 6.88
CA VAL A 102 -12.44 -1.88 6.08
C VAL A 102 -12.14 -1.97 4.58
N LEU A 103 -11.25 -2.89 4.19
CA LEU A 103 -10.80 -3.05 2.81
C LEU A 103 -11.63 -4.08 2.05
N ASP A 104 -11.90 -3.79 0.78
CA ASP A 104 -12.51 -4.74 -0.15
C ASP A 104 -11.47 -5.70 -0.74
N GLY A 105 -10.19 -5.32 -0.68
CA GLY A 105 -9.07 -6.14 -1.10
C GLY A 105 -7.71 -5.54 -0.69
N ALA A 106 -6.63 -6.28 -0.87
CA ALA A 106 -5.29 -5.81 -0.57
C ALA A 106 -4.26 -6.24 -1.61
N ILE A 107 -3.16 -5.48 -1.68
CA ILE A 107 -1.97 -5.80 -2.46
C ILE A 107 -0.89 -6.20 -1.47
N THR A 108 -0.48 -7.47 -1.51
CA THR A 108 0.66 -7.98 -0.75
C THR A 108 1.94 -7.71 -1.53
N VAL A 109 2.75 -6.76 -1.06
CA VAL A 109 4.05 -6.45 -1.67
C VAL A 109 5.11 -7.38 -1.09
N LEU A 110 5.89 -8.01 -1.95
CA LEU A 110 7.02 -8.86 -1.56
C LEU A 110 8.31 -8.27 -2.13
N ASP A 111 9.41 -8.42 -1.41
CA ASP A 111 10.75 -8.14 -1.93
C ASP A 111 11.17 -9.31 -2.82
N ALA A 112 11.61 -9.04 -4.05
CA ALA A 112 12.05 -10.08 -4.99
C ALA A 112 13.22 -10.91 -4.47
N VAL A 113 14.12 -10.29 -3.68
CA VAL A 113 15.31 -10.94 -3.12
C VAL A 113 14.99 -11.62 -1.79
N GLY A 114 14.25 -10.92 -0.93
CA GLY A 114 13.89 -11.42 0.40
C GLY A 114 12.79 -12.49 0.39
N GLY A 115 11.96 -12.51 -0.65
CA GLY A 115 10.85 -13.44 -0.79
C GLY A 115 9.82 -13.32 0.34
N VAL A 116 9.38 -14.47 0.86
CA VAL A 116 8.44 -14.55 1.98
C VAL A 116 9.21 -14.62 3.30
N GLU A 117 9.14 -13.54 4.05
CA GLU A 117 9.73 -13.44 5.39
C GLU A 117 8.74 -13.78 6.51
N PRO A 118 9.19 -14.09 7.75
CA PRO A 118 8.30 -14.37 8.89
C PRO A 118 7.27 -13.27 9.16
N GLN A 119 7.63 -12.01 8.91
CA GLN A 119 6.71 -10.87 9.05
C GLN A 119 5.65 -10.86 7.94
N THR A 120 6.01 -11.30 6.73
CA THR A 120 5.05 -11.48 5.62
C THR A 120 3.95 -12.46 6.02
N GLU A 121 4.32 -13.60 6.61
CA GLU A 121 3.35 -14.58 7.10
C GLU A 121 2.42 -14.00 8.16
N THR A 122 2.95 -13.14 9.04
CA THR A 122 2.17 -12.52 10.11
C THR A 122 1.06 -11.64 9.52
N VAL A 123 1.40 -10.74 8.61
CA VAL A 123 0.43 -9.86 7.96
C VAL A 123 -0.51 -10.67 7.05
N TRP A 124 -0.01 -11.73 6.41
CA TRP A 124 -0.82 -12.64 5.61
C TRP A 124 -1.92 -13.32 6.44
N ARG A 125 -1.57 -13.87 7.61
CA ARG A 125 -2.53 -14.50 8.52
C ARG A 125 -3.56 -13.51 9.07
N GLN A 126 -3.17 -12.25 9.28
CA GLN A 126 -4.11 -11.20 9.65
C GLN A 126 -5.14 -10.94 8.53
N ALA A 127 -4.70 -10.90 7.28
CA ALA A 127 -5.61 -10.73 6.14
C ALA A 127 -6.49 -11.98 5.91
N ASP A 128 -5.99 -13.19 6.18
CA ASP A 128 -6.78 -14.42 6.18
C ASP A 128 -7.92 -14.37 7.21
N ARG A 129 -7.64 -13.91 8.44
CA ARG A 129 -8.65 -13.78 9.51
C ARG A 129 -9.85 -12.94 9.09
N TYR A 130 -9.60 -11.88 8.32
CA TYR A 130 -10.65 -10.99 7.81
C TYR A 130 -11.14 -11.34 6.40
N HIS A 131 -10.69 -12.47 5.84
CA HIS A 131 -11.06 -12.97 4.50
C HIS A 131 -10.85 -11.93 3.39
N VAL A 132 -9.83 -11.07 3.52
CA VAL A 132 -9.55 -10.00 2.56
C VAL A 132 -8.99 -10.62 1.28
N PRO A 133 -9.63 -10.42 0.10
CA PRO A 133 -9.08 -10.86 -1.17
C PRO A 133 -7.77 -10.14 -1.47
N ARG A 134 -6.76 -10.89 -1.95
CA ARG A 134 -5.41 -10.34 -2.15
C ARG A 134 -4.86 -10.67 -3.52
N ILE A 135 -4.02 -9.75 -4.02
CA ILE A 135 -3.07 -10.01 -5.10
C ILE A 135 -1.65 -9.82 -4.58
N VAL A 136 -0.69 -10.52 -5.18
CA VAL A 136 0.73 -10.39 -4.83
C VAL A 136 1.42 -9.51 -5.87
N PHE A 137 2.22 -8.56 -5.39
CA PHE A 137 3.11 -7.74 -6.20
C PHE A 137 4.56 -7.97 -5.75
N VAL A 138 5.36 -8.61 -6.60
CA VAL A 138 6.79 -8.80 -6.34
C VAL A 138 7.52 -7.53 -6.80
N ASN A 139 8.10 -6.83 -5.83
CA ASN A 139 8.75 -5.53 -5.99
C ASN A 139 10.28 -5.69 -5.95
N LYS A 140 11.01 -4.64 -6.33
CA LYS A 140 12.49 -4.61 -6.37
C LYS A 140 13.12 -5.65 -7.30
N MET A 141 12.44 -5.95 -8.41
CA MET A 141 12.95 -6.84 -9.47
C MET A 141 14.23 -6.33 -10.15
N ASP A 142 14.60 -5.07 -9.92
CA ASP A 142 15.83 -4.44 -10.36
C ASP A 142 17.06 -4.82 -9.51
N ARG A 143 16.86 -5.42 -8.33
CA ARG A 143 17.96 -5.83 -7.45
C ARG A 143 18.64 -7.10 -7.93
N VAL A 144 19.94 -7.19 -7.65
CA VAL A 144 20.71 -8.42 -7.86
C VAL A 144 20.16 -9.51 -6.92
N GLY A 145 19.85 -10.68 -7.47
CA GLY A 145 19.21 -11.79 -6.74
C GLY A 145 17.68 -11.80 -6.83
N ALA A 146 17.10 -11.07 -7.80
CA ALA A 146 15.69 -11.17 -8.18
C ALA A 146 15.52 -12.15 -9.35
N ASP A 147 15.65 -13.45 -9.09
CA ASP A 147 15.59 -14.56 -10.05
C ASP A 147 14.38 -15.49 -9.88
#